data_AF-D8J555-F1
#
_entry.id   AF-D8J555-F1
#
_cell.length_a   1.000
_cell.length_b   1.000
_cell.length_c   1.000
_cell.angle_alpha   90.00
_cell.angle_beta   90.00
_cell.angle_gamma   90.00
#
_symmetry.space_group_name_H-M   'P 1'
#
loop_
_entity.id
_entity.type
_entity.pdbx_description
1 polymer ?
#
loop_
_entity_poly.entity_id
_entity_poly.type
_entity_poly.pdbx_seq_one_letter_code
_entity_poly.pdbx_strand_id
1 'polypeptide(L)' 'MRCHYCDREAAVSAESDGVRVGLCEEHFQERLEELAESEELRELQQRLDVDREG' A
#
# COMPACT_ATOMS: atom_id res chain seq x y z
N MET A 1 -2.54 6.27 -16.79
CA MET A 1 -1.89 4.97 -16.48
C MET A 1 -2.97 3.94 -16.19
N ARG A 2 -2.67 2.64 -16.24
CA ARG A 2 -3.67 1.58 -16.03
C ARG A 2 -3.40 0.80 -14.75
N CYS A 3 -4.47 0.30 -14.15
CA CYS A 3 -4.44 -0.58 -13.00
C CYS A 3 -3.67 -1.86 -13.35
N HIS A 4 -2.71 -2.23 -12.51
CA HIS A 4 -1.91 -3.43 -12.72
C HIS A 4 -2.75 -4.71 -12.73
N TYR A 5 -3.85 -4.75 -11.97
CA TYR A 5 -4.64 -5.96 -11.75
C TYR A 5 -5.78 -6.17 -12.76
N CYS A 6 -6.47 -5.10 -13.15
CA CYS A 6 -7.66 -5.19 -14.02
C CYS A 6 -7.61 -4.31 -15.25
N ASP A 7 -6.49 -3.63 -15.49
CA ASP A 7 -6.24 -2.80 -16.68
C ASP A 7 -7.19 -1.58 -16.83
N ARG A 8 -8.12 -1.36 -15.88
CA ARG A 8 -8.95 -0.14 -15.77
C ARG A 8 -8.10 1.11 -15.53
N GLU A 9 -8.67 2.28 -15.69
CA GLU A 9 -7.99 3.54 -15.37
C GLU A 9 -7.50 3.53 -13.91
N ALA A 10 -6.23 3.91 -13.71
CA ALA A 10 -5.67 3.98 -12.37
C ALA A 10 -6.02 5.33 -11.73
N ALA A 11 -6.46 5.28 -10.47
CA ALA A 11 -6.72 6.46 -9.66
C ALA A 11 -5.48 6.91 -8.86
N VAL A 12 -4.61 5.96 -8.50
CA VAL A 12 -3.38 6.19 -7.75
C VAL A 12 -2.18 5.52 -8.42
N SER A 13 -0.99 6.06 -8.15
CA SER A 13 0.28 5.52 -8.60
C SER A 13 1.23 5.31 -7.42
N ALA A 14 1.84 4.14 -7.33
CA ALA A 14 2.90 3.84 -6.37
C ALA A 14 4.23 3.68 -7.12
N GLU A 15 5.33 4.14 -6.52
CA GLU A 15 6.68 4.03 -7.08
C GLU A 15 7.65 3.51 -6.01
N SER A 16 8.47 2.51 -6.37
CA SER A 16 9.57 1.99 -5.53
C SER A 16 10.71 1.52 -6.43
N ASP A 17 11.95 1.85 -6.07
CA ASP A 17 13.16 1.37 -6.78
C ASP A 17 13.12 1.59 -8.31
N GLY A 18 12.52 2.70 -8.75
CA GLY A 18 12.35 3.03 -10.17
C GLY A 18 11.23 2.27 -10.89
N VAL A 19 10.48 1.41 -10.19
CA VAL A 19 9.29 0.74 -10.70
C VAL A 19 8.06 1.54 -10.31
N ARG A 20 7.25 1.92 -11.30
CA ARG A 20 5.97 2.63 -11.09
C ARG A 20 4.80 1.74 -11.48
N VAL A 21 3.83 1.59 -10.60
CA VAL A 21 2.59 0.83 -10.81
C VAL A 21 1.36 1.71 -10.60
N GLY A 22 0.30 1.48 -11.38
CA GLY A 22 -0.99 2.13 -11.20
C GLY A 22 -2.00 1.18 -10.55
N LEU A 23 -2.88 1.71 -9.69
CA LEU A 23 -4.01 0.97 -9.11
C LEU A 23 -5.31 1.76 -9.28
N CYS A 24 -6.40 1.06 -9.56
CA CYS A 24 -7.75 1.63 -9.41
C CYS A 24 -8.14 1.66 -7.93
N GLU A 25 -9.18 2.42 -7.58
CA GLU A 25 -9.62 2.59 -6.18
C GLU A 25 -9.90 1.25 -5.47
N GLU A 26 -10.62 0.35 -6.13
CA GLU A 26 -10.96 -0.99 -5.60
C GLU A 26 -9.71 -1.79 -5.18
N HIS A 27 -8.80 -2.04 -6.12
CA HIS A 27 -7.58 -2.79 -5.83
C HIS A 27 -6.64 -2.06 -4.87
N PHE A 28 -6.63 -0.73 -4.86
CA PHE A 28 -5.86 0.00 -3.86
C PHE A 28 -6.39 -0.25 -2.45
N GLN A 29 -7.71 -0.22 -2.28
CA GLN A 29 -8.35 -0.48 -0.99
C GLN A 29 -8.09 -1.92 -0.54
N GLU A 30 -8.28 -2.91 -1.41
CA GLU A 30 -8.01 -4.33 -1.10
C GLU A 30 -6.55 -4.53 -0.64
N ARG A 31 -5.58 -3.97 -1.38
CA ARG A 31 -4.15 -4.08 -1.00
C ARG A 31 -3.86 -3.41 0.35
N LEU A 32 -4.50 -2.28 0.66
CA LEU A 32 -4.35 -1.62 1.95
C LEU A 32 -4.93 -2.45 3.10
N GLU A 33 -6.09 -3.07 2.88
CA GLU A 33 -6.73 -3.94 3.86
C GLU A 33 -5.85 -5.16 4.15
N GLU A 34 -5.33 -5.84 3.11
CA GLU A 34 -4.39 -6.95 3.28
C GLU A 34 -3.10 -6.53 4.00
N LEU A 35 -2.58 -5.33 3.73
CA LEU A 35 -1.42 -4.79 4.43
C LEU A 35 -1.73 -4.50 5.91
N ALA A 36 -2.90 -3.96 6.21
CA ALA A 36 -3.34 -3.70 7.59
C ALA A 36 -3.56 -5.00 8.39
N GLU A 37 -3.95 -6.07 7.71
CA GLU A 37 -4.11 -7.40 8.30
C GLU A 37 -2.79 -8.17 8.42
N SER A 38 -1.76 -7.78 7.66
CA SER A 38 -0.43 -8.40 7.68
C SER A 38 0.24 -8.28 9.05
N GLU A 39 0.70 -9.41 9.58
CA GLU A 39 1.50 -9.46 10.81
C GLU A 39 2.77 -8.61 10.70
N GLU A 40 3.38 -8.54 9.51
CA GLU A 40 4.58 -7.77 9.24
C GLU A 40 4.36 -6.24 9.40
N LEU A 41 3.16 -5.74 9.02
CA LEU A 41 2.79 -4.34 9.23
C LEU A 41 2.51 -4.06 10.72
N ARG A 42 1.93 -5.02 11.45
CA ARG A 42 1.72 -4.90 12.90
C ARG A 42 3.03 -4.90 13.67
N GLU A 43 4.00 -5.71 13.25
CA GLU A 43 5.35 -5.70 13.81
C GLU A 43 6.07 -4.37 13.51
N LEU A 44 5.89 -3.81 12.30
CA LEU A 44 6.42 -2.49 11.95
C LEU A 44 5.78 -1.37 12.81
N GLN A 45 4.44 -1.39 13.00
CA GLN A 45 3.75 -0.42 13.86
C GLN A 45 4.24 -0.49 15.31
N GLN A 46 4.40 -1.68 15.88
CA GLN A 46 4.96 -1.85 17.23
C GLN A 46 6.37 -1.28 17.37
N ARG A 47 7.17 -1.32 16.30
CA ARG A 47 8.51 -0.71 16.29
C ARG A 47 8.48 0.81 16.16
N LEU A 48 7.49 1.37 15.47
CA LEU A 48 7.36 2.82 15.24
C LEU A 48 6.64 3.55 16.38
N ASP A 49 5.76 2.86 17.12
CA ASP A 49 5.07 3.42 18.29
C ASP A 49 6.03 3.71 19.48
N VAL A 50 7.28 3.25 19.40
CA VAL A 50 8.35 3.53 20.38
C VAL A 50 8.85 4.98 20.31
N ASP A 51 8.65 5.70 19.20
CA ASP A 51 9.17 7.05 18.99
C ASP A 51 8.18 8.18 19.35
N ARG A 52 7.01 7.87 19.93
CA ARG A 52 5.99 8.89 20.26
C ARG A 52 5.99 9.37 21.71
N GLU A 53 6.89 8.85 22.54
CA GLU A 53 7.15 9.33 23.89
C GLU A 53 8.51 10.05 23.92
N GLY A 54 8.54 11.32 23.53
CA GLY A 54 9.75 12.16 23.55
C GLY A 54 9.45 13.64 23.49
#